data_AF-J3ECV1-F1
#
_entry.id   AF-J3ECV1-F1
#
_cell.length_a   1.000
_cell.length_b   1.000
_cell.length_c   1.000
_cell.angle_alpha   90.00
_cell.angle_beta   90.00
_cell.angle_gamma   90.00
#
_symmetry.space_group_name_H-M   'P 1'
#
loop_
_entity.id
_entity.type
_entity.pdbx_description
1 polymer ?
#
loop_
_entity_poly.entity_id
_entity_poly.type
_entity_poly.pdbx_seq_one_letter_code
_entity_poly.pdbx_strand_id
1 'polypeptide(L)'
;MRVVSEGRDVSLLYFSESFGEIEVKMSWDERRYKATCSDCGHEGVQIWRSDEWGRTEERWEGFNTVPANDYELYRKRSEAIIPVCKCGSRNVVTDRTPLS
;
A
#
# COMPACT_ATOMS: atom_id res chain seq x y z
N MET A 1 -46.46 -52.96 21.75
CA MET A 1 -46.52 -51.80 20.84
C MET A 1 -46.45 -50.52 21.66
N ARG A 2 -45.57 -49.60 21.23
CA ARG A 2 -45.42 -48.19 21.63
C ARG A 2 -44.91 -47.92 23.05
N VAL A 3 -43.59 -47.96 23.19
CA VAL A 3 -42.86 -47.21 24.21
C VAL A 3 -42.87 -45.74 23.76
N VAL A 4 -43.56 -44.87 24.49
CA VAL A 4 -43.52 -43.43 24.32
C VAL A 4 -42.20 -42.95 24.94
N SER A 5 -41.27 -42.49 24.10
CA SER A 5 -39.99 -41.93 24.56
C SER A 5 -40.15 -40.42 24.71
N GLU A 6 -39.91 -39.93 25.92
CA GLU A 6 -39.79 -38.51 26.26
C GLU A 6 -38.80 -37.81 25.32
N GLY A 7 -39.32 -36.85 24.55
CA GLY A 7 -38.52 -35.92 23.78
C GLY A 7 -37.80 -34.97 24.73
N ARG A 8 -36.53 -35.29 25.05
CA ARG A 8 -35.61 -34.33 25.63
C ARG A 8 -35.43 -33.18 24.64
N ASP A 9 -35.96 -32.02 25.01
CA ASP A 9 -35.65 -30.75 24.38
C ASP A 9 -34.16 -30.47 24.60
N VAL A 10 -33.33 -30.98 23.67
CA VAL A 10 -31.93 -30.63 23.60
C VAL A 10 -31.91 -29.23 23.04
N SER A 11 -32.01 -28.24 23.93
CA SER A 11 -31.67 -26.86 23.61
C SER A 11 -30.22 -26.86 23.16
N LEU A 12 -30.02 -26.95 21.84
CA LEU A 12 -28.76 -26.67 21.18
C LEU A 12 -28.48 -25.19 21.47
N LEU A 13 -27.68 -24.96 22.50
CA LEU A 13 -27.03 -23.67 22.72
C LEU A 13 -26.23 -23.41 21.44
N TYR A 14 -26.81 -22.60 20.56
CA TYR A 14 -26.10 -21.98 19.46
C TYR A 14 -24.99 -21.16 20.09
N PHE A 15 -23.82 -21.76 20.18
CA PHE A 15 -22.59 -21.08 20.53
C PHE A 15 -22.25 -20.24 19.30
N SER A 16 -22.78 -19.02 19.27
CA SER A 16 -22.45 -18.01 18.29
C SER A 16 -20.99 -17.62 18.53
N GLU A 17 -20.05 -18.40 17.98
CA GLU A 17 -18.67 -17.97 17.83
C GLU A 17 -18.72 -16.72 16.97
N SER A 18 -18.71 -15.59 17.67
CA SER A 18 -18.49 -14.29 17.10
C SER A 18 -17.01 -14.32 16.69
N PHE A 19 -16.73 -14.89 15.52
CA PHE A 19 -15.49 -14.64 14.82
C PHE A 19 -15.51 -13.13 14.58
N GLY A 20 -15.00 -12.38 15.54
CA GLY A 20 -14.55 -11.04 15.29
C GLY A 20 -13.58 -11.20 14.14
N GLU A 21 -14.00 -10.77 12.96
CA GLU A 21 -13.09 -10.37 11.91
C GLU A 21 -12.19 -9.32 12.56
N ILE A 22 -11.10 -9.78 13.14
CA ILE A 22 -9.92 -8.96 13.32
C ILE A 22 -9.53 -8.72 11.87
N GLU A 23 -10.10 -7.67 11.27
CA GLU A 23 -9.45 -6.99 10.17
C GLU A 23 -8.06 -6.67 10.73
N VAL A 24 -7.09 -7.54 10.46
CA VAL A 24 -5.69 -7.22 10.60
C VAL A 24 -5.47 -6.18 9.52
N LYS A 25 -5.86 -4.95 9.85
CA LYS A 25 -5.73 -3.78 9.02
C LYS A 25 -4.24 -3.58 8.95
N MET A 26 -3.62 -4.16 7.92
CA MET A 26 -2.19 -4.03 7.67
C MET A 26 -1.88 -2.54 7.75
N SER A 27 -1.13 -2.16 8.78
CA SER A 27 -0.83 -0.76 9.04
C SER A 27 0.26 -0.35 8.06
N TRP A 28 -0.16 0.18 6.91
CA TRP A 28 0.76 0.78 5.96
C TRP A 28 1.14 2.16 6.49
N ASP A 29 2.42 2.35 6.83
CA ASP A 29 2.99 3.66 7.12
C ASP A 29 3.09 4.42 5.79
N GLU A 30 2.12 5.28 5.51
CA GLU A 30 2.11 6.12 4.32
C GLU A 30 2.80 7.46 4.62
N ARG A 31 3.82 7.76 3.82
CA ARG A 31 4.51 9.06 3.82
C ARG A 31 4.35 9.69 2.45
N ARG A 32 3.94 10.96 2.44
CA ARG A 32 3.81 11.75 1.22
C ARG A 32 4.92 12.78 1.20
N TYR A 33 5.65 12.88 0.11
CA TYR A 33 6.71 13.86 -0.10
C TYR A 33 6.32 14.74 -1.26
N LYS A 34 6.56 16.05 -1.12
CA LYS A 34 6.38 16.97 -2.23
C LYS A 34 7.45 16.67 -3.29
N ALA A 35 7.05 16.62 -4.55
CA ALA A 35 7.94 16.40 -5.67
C ALA A 35 7.81 17.54 -6.68
N THR A 36 8.93 18.03 -7.20
CA THR A 36 8.94 19.13 -8.18
C THR A 36 9.92 18.83 -9.31
N CYS A 37 9.49 19.01 -10.55
CA CYS A 37 10.37 18.95 -11.70
C CYS A 37 11.23 20.23 -11.76
N SER A 38 12.55 20.07 -11.73
CA SER A 38 13.47 21.22 -11.78
C SER A 38 13.46 21.94 -13.14
N ASP A 39 13.09 21.26 -14.23
CA ASP A 39 13.13 21.85 -15.58
C ASP A 39 11.91 22.73 -15.89
N CYS A 40 10.70 22.32 -15.48
CA CYS A 40 9.46 23.04 -15.81
C CYS A 40 8.72 23.59 -14.58
N GLY A 41 9.16 23.28 -13.37
CA GLY A 41 8.50 23.69 -12.13
C GLY A 41 7.20 22.95 -11.81
N HIS A 42 6.87 21.87 -12.53
CA HIS A 42 5.66 21.10 -12.25
C HIS A 42 5.77 20.39 -10.90
N GLU A 43 4.76 20.57 -10.06
CA GLU A 43 4.67 19.96 -8.74
C GLU A 43 3.78 18.72 -8.77
N GLY A 44 4.11 17.76 -7.93
CA GLY A 44 3.34 16.55 -7.67
C GLY A 44 3.74 15.96 -6.32
N VAL A 45 3.42 14.69 -6.12
CA VAL A 45 3.59 14.02 -4.82
C VAL A 45 4.21 12.64 -5.02
N GLN A 46 5.27 12.35 -4.27
CA GLN A 46 5.77 10.99 -4.09
C GLN A 46 5.08 10.41 -2.86
N ILE A 47 4.44 9.26 -3.01
CA ILE A 47 3.80 8.52 -1.94
C ILE A 47 4.65 7.27 -1.71
N TRP A 48 5.26 7.20 -0.54
CA TRP A 48 6.02 6.06 -0.09
C TRP A 48 5.22 5.34 0.99
N ARG A 49 5.04 4.04 0.86
CA ARG A 49 4.35 3.22 1.87
C ARG A 49 5.27 2.10 2.31
N SER A 50 5.32 1.85 3.61
CA SER A 50 5.97 0.65 4.15
C SER A 50 5.08 -0.04 5.14
N ASP A 51 4.98 -1.36 5.04
CA ASP A 51 4.32 -2.17 6.07
C ASP A 51 5.32 -2.63 7.15
N GLU A 52 4.76 -3.22 8.21
CA GLU A 52 5.49 -3.84 9.32
C GLU A 52 6.29 -5.10 8.93
N TRP A 53 6.06 -5.64 7.74
CA TRP A 53 6.78 -6.80 7.19
C TRP A 53 7.91 -6.39 6.24
N GLY A 54 8.20 -5.09 6.15
CA GLY A 54 9.30 -4.54 5.36
C GLY A 54 9.01 -4.49 3.86
N ARG A 55 7.75 -4.63 3.43
CA ARG A 55 7.35 -4.37 2.04
C ARG A 55 7.23 -2.87 1.86
N THR A 56 7.91 -2.37 0.85
CA THR A 56 7.87 -0.96 0.48
C THR A 56 7.21 -0.80 -0.87
N GLU A 57 6.27 0.13 -0.97
CA GLU A 57 5.67 0.56 -2.22
C GLU A 57 5.96 2.03 -2.47
N GLU A 58 6.23 2.38 -3.72
CA GLU A 58 6.40 3.76 -4.15
C GLU A 58 5.41 4.08 -5.25
N ARG A 59 4.73 5.21 -5.12
CA ARG A 59 3.78 5.74 -6.10
C ARG A 59 4.05 7.22 -6.32
N TRP A 60 3.80 7.69 -7.55
CA TRP A 60 3.96 9.09 -7.91
C TRP A 60 2.64 9.64 -8.44
N GLU A 61 2.19 10.77 -7.89
CA GLU A 61 1.04 11.53 -8.34
C GLU A 61 1.51 12.80 -9.06
N GLY A 62 0.91 13.13 -10.20
CA GLY A 62 1.29 14.27 -11.04
C GLY A 62 2.45 13.99 -12.01
N PHE A 63 3.18 12.90 -11.82
CA PHE A 63 4.25 12.43 -12.70
C PHE A 63 3.87 11.12 -13.40
N ASN A 64 4.37 10.92 -14.61
CA ASN A 64 4.36 9.60 -15.23
C ASN A 64 5.44 8.75 -14.58
N THR A 65 5.28 7.44 -14.58
CA THR A 65 6.28 6.52 -14.06
C THR A 65 6.75 5.60 -15.17
N VAL A 66 8.05 5.42 -15.29
CA VAL A 66 8.64 4.42 -16.18
C VAL A 66 9.42 3.42 -15.34
N PRO A 67 9.34 2.11 -15.65
CA PRO A 67 10.21 1.15 -14.99
C PRO A 67 11.67 1.50 -15.29
N ALA A 68 12.53 1.44 -14.28
CA ALA A 68 13.95 1.49 -14.52
C ALA A 68 14.37 0.30 -15.39
N ASN A 69 15.39 0.51 -16.23
CA ASN A 69 15.99 -0.59 -16.98
C ASN A 69 16.56 -1.61 -15.98
N ASP A 70 16.29 -2.90 -16.20
CA ASP A 70 16.76 -4.01 -15.35
C ASP A 70 18.27 -3.93 -15.06
N TYR A 71 19.05 -3.43 -16.01
CA TYR A 71 20.48 -3.23 -15.86
C TYR A 71 20.84 -2.15 -14.82
N GLU A 72 20.08 -1.06 -14.76
CA GLU A 72 20.29 0.02 -13.77
C GLU A 72 19.80 -0.38 -12.38
N LEU A 73 18.70 -1.13 -12.32
CA LEU A 73 18.16 -1.69 -11.08
C LEU A 73 19.14 -2.69 -10.46
N TYR A 74 19.68 -3.62 -11.26
CA TYR A 74 20.66 -4.61 -10.79
C TYR A 74 21.92 -3.98 -10.22
N ARG A 75 22.33 -2.81 -10.74
CA ARG A 75 23.48 -2.05 -10.26
C ARG A 75 23.18 -1.09 -9.11
N LYS A 76 21.95 -1.08 -8.58
CA LYS A 76 21.48 -0.13 -7.55
C LYS A 76 21.73 1.33 -7.93
N ARG A 77 21.70 1.63 -9.24
CA ARG A 77 21.91 3.00 -9.76
C ARG A 77 20.62 3.79 -9.88
N SER A 78 19.50 3.09 -10.00
CA SER A 78 18.17 3.67 -10.14
C SER A 78 17.18 2.90 -9.27
N GLU A 79 16.17 3.62 -8.76
CA GLU A 79 15.01 3.02 -8.10
C GLU A 79 14.19 2.21 -9.11
N ALA A 80 13.37 1.26 -8.65
CA ALA A 80 12.59 0.40 -9.55
C ALA A 80 11.64 1.19 -10.47
N ILE A 81 11.24 2.39 -10.02
CA ILE A 81 10.29 3.27 -10.70
C ILE A 81 10.93 4.65 -10.83
N ILE A 82 11.01 5.18 -12.04
CA ILE A 82 11.58 6.50 -12.30
C ILE A 82 10.44 7.48 -12.64
N PRO A 83 10.28 8.59 -11.89
CA PRO A 83 9.30 9.61 -12.22
C PRO A 83 9.74 10.42 -13.46
N VAL A 84 8.80 10.64 -14.36
CA VAL A 84 8.97 11.44 -15.57
C VAL A 84 7.89 12.52 -15.59
N CYS A 85 8.31 13.77 -15.64
CA CYS A 85 7.39 14.88 -15.76
C CYS A 85 6.69 14.86 -17.13
N LYS A 86 5.52 15.49 -17.23
CA LYS A 86 4.78 15.66 -18.49
C LYS A 86 5.59 16.42 -19.56
N CYS A 87 6.58 17.22 -19.15
CA CYS A 87 7.51 17.87 -20.07
C CYS A 87 8.56 16.92 -20.67
N GLY A 88 8.63 15.66 -20.21
CA GLY A 88 9.62 14.66 -20.63
C GLY A 88 10.90 14.62 -19.80
N SER A 89 11.10 15.55 -18.87
CA SER A 89 12.25 15.52 -17.96
C SER A 89 12.12 14.45 -16.87
N ARG A 90 13.27 13.87 -16.50
CA ARG A 90 13.45 12.93 -15.39
C ARG A 90 14.07 13.58 -14.16
N ASN A 91 14.37 14.88 -14.21
CA ASN A 91 14.90 15.63 -13.07
C ASN A 91 13.75 16.03 -12.14
N VAL A 92 13.21 15.06 -11.43
CA VAL A 92 12.21 15.27 -10.37
C VAL A 92 12.93 15.23 -9.04
N VAL A 93 12.83 16.30 -8.27
CA VAL A 93 13.43 16.43 -6.95
C VAL A 93 12.33 16.29 -5.92
N THR A 94 12.53 15.43 -4.93
CA THR A 94 11.62 15.27 -3.81
C THR A 94 12.15 16.02 -2.59
N ASP A 95 11.24 16.68 -1.89
CA ASP A 95 11.55 17.27 -0.60
C ASP A 95 11.76 16.14 0.43
N ARG A 96 12.73 16.35 1.33
CA ARG A 96 13.01 15.41 2.42
C ARG A 96 11.98 15.49 3.54
N THR A 97 11.13 16.51 3.50
CA THR A 97 10.09 16.75 4.51
C THR A 97 8.79 16.11 4.04
N PRO A 98 8.24 15.15 4.80
CA PRO A 98 6.93 14.61 4.48
C PRO A 98 5.85 15.68 4.67
N LEU A 99 4.86 15.70 3.78
CA LEU A 99 3.63 16.46 3.91
C LEU A 99 2.83 15.87 5.09
N SER A 100 2.61 16.68 6.13
CA SER A 100 1.79 16.31 7.30
C SER A 100 0.30 16.33 7.01
#